data_AF-G5IB50-F1
#
_entry.id   AF-G5IB50-F1
#
_cell.length_a   1.000
_cell.length_b   1.000
_cell.length_c   1.000
_cell.angle_alpha   90.00
_cell.angle_beta   90.00
_cell.angle_gamma   90.00
#
_symmetry.space_group_name_H-M   'P 1'
#
loop_
_entity.id
_entity.type
_entity.pdbx_description
1 polymer ?
#
loop_
_entity_poly.entity_id
_entity_poly.type
_entity_poly.pdbx_seq_one_letter_code
_entity_poly.pdbx_strand_id
1 'polypeptide(L)'
;MYEKYADKLPLYRQEKGFELLGVSISRTTMANWIITCAQNYLKPVYDYFHWELLKRHFLMADETPIQVLKEPGRRPQSKSYIWPMRSGEDRLPPIILYHYTETRAGGNAVDFLDGIDEGSYVMVDGYSGYNQLKKIRRCCC
;
A
#
# COMPACT_ATOMS: atom_id res chain seq x y z
N MET A 1 12.17 2.13 -12.93
CA MET A 1 11.07 1.56 -12.10
C MET A 1 11.20 0.04 -11.97
N TYR A 2 11.29 -0.70 -13.08
CA TYR A 2 11.37 -2.17 -13.06
C TYR A 2 12.47 -2.70 -12.13
N GLU A 3 13.74 -2.31 -12.34
CA GLU A 3 14.85 -2.79 -11.50
C GLU A 3 14.65 -2.55 -10.00
N LYS A 4 14.09 -1.39 -9.63
CA LYS A 4 13.86 -1.02 -8.22
C LYS A 4 12.80 -1.91 -7.56
N TYR A 5 11.71 -2.20 -8.28
CA TYR A 5 10.51 -2.81 -7.70
C TYR A 5 10.33 -4.29 -8.07
N ALA A 6 10.58 -4.67 -9.32
CA ALA A 6 10.54 -6.06 -9.77
C ALA A 6 11.81 -6.82 -9.37
N ASP A 7 13.00 -6.27 -9.68
CA ASP A 7 14.27 -6.93 -9.39
C ASP A 7 14.83 -6.62 -7.99
N LYS A 8 14.12 -5.79 -7.23
CA LYS A 8 14.47 -5.39 -5.86
C LYS A 8 15.86 -4.75 -5.74
N LEU A 9 16.34 -4.10 -6.81
CA LEU A 9 17.65 -3.45 -6.86
C LEU A 9 17.61 -2.09 -6.14
N PRO A 10 18.32 -1.90 -5.02
CA PRO A 10 18.31 -0.63 -4.30
C PRO A 10 18.92 0.51 -5.14
N LEU A 11 18.42 1.74 -4.96
CA LEU A 11 18.87 2.91 -5.73
C LEU A 11 20.36 3.21 -5.58
N TYR A 12 20.96 2.95 -4.41
CA TYR A 12 22.40 3.13 -4.23
C TYR A 12 23.22 2.14 -5.07
N ARG A 13 22.64 0.97 -5.40
CA ARG A 13 23.30 -0.02 -6.27
C ARG A 13 23.13 0.36 -7.74
N GLN A 14 21.97 0.90 -8.11
CA GLN A 14 21.75 1.49 -9.44
C GLN A 14 22.68 2.68 -9.69
N GLU A 15 22.85 3.56 -8.70
CA GLU A 15 23.77 4.71 -8.75
C GLU A 15 25.19 4.26 -9.08
N LYS A 16 25.74 3.27 -8.35
CA LYS A 16 27.04 2.66 -8.67
C LYS A 16 27.08 2.02 -10.05
N GLY A 17 25.98 1.41 -10.50
CA GLY A 17 25.86 0.83 -11.84
C GLY A 17 25.98 1.89 -12.94
N PHE A 18 25.32 3.03 -12.78
CA PHE A 18 25.44 4.15 -13.71
C PHE A 18 26.84 4.78 -13.69
N GLU A 19 27.45 4.90 -12.51
CA GLU A 19 28.83 5.39 -12.38
C GLU A 19 29.81 4.52 -13.17
N LEU A 20 29.65 3.19 -13.14
CA LEU A 20 30.47 2.26 -13.92
C LEU A 20 30.29 2.44 -15.44
N LEU A 21 29.13 2.91 -15.88
CA LEU A 21 28.85 3.24 -17.28
C LEU A 21 29.28 4.67 -17.66
N GLY A 22 29.94 5.40 -16.75
CA GLY A 22 30.39 6.78 -16.95
C GLY A 22 29.30 7.83 -16.78
N VAL A 23 28.14 7.48 -16.20
CA VAL A 23 26.99 8.36 -16.02
C VAL A 23 26.77 8.66 -14.54
N SER A 24 26.85 9.93 -14.15
CA SER A 24 26.61 10.35 -12.76
C SER A 24 25.13 10.66 -12.54
N ILE A 25 24.38 9.70 -12.00
CA ILE A 25 22.98 9.88 -11.58
C ILE A 25 22.87 9.56 -10.09
N SER A 26 22.62 10.59 -9.28
CA SER A 26 22.51 10.39 -7.84
C SER A 26 21.26 9.59 -7.44
N ARG A 27 21.37 8.82 -6.36
CA ARG A 27 20.22 8.13 -5.74
C ARG A 27 19.10 9.08 -5.34
N THR A 28 19.42 10.31 -4.96
CA THR A 28 18.44 11.35 -4.59
C THR A 28 17.64 11.77 -5.80
N THR A 29 18.30 11.98 -6.95
CA THR A 29 17.64 12.30 -8.22
C THR A 29 16.66 11.20 -8.63
N MET A 30 17.11 9.94 -8.61
CA MET A 30 16.24 8.80 -8.92
C MET A 30 15.05 8.69 -7.96
N ALA A 31 15.27 8.88 -6.66
CA ALA A 31 14.21 8.86 -5.66
C ALA A 31 13.18 9.95 -5.93
N ASN A 32 13.64 11.17 -6.24
CA ASN A 32 12.75 12.29 -6.56
C ASN A 32 11.91 11.99 -7.81
N TRP A 33 12.50 11.46 -8.88
CA TRP A 33 11.73 11.07 -10.07
C TRP A 33 10.65 10.04 -9.76
N ILE A 34 10.97 9.03 -8.94
CA ILE A 34 10.00 8.02 -8.51
C ILE A 34 8.85 8.68 -7.74
N ILE A 35 9.15 9.56 -6.79
CA ILE A 35 8.15 10.27 -5.98
C ILE A 35 7.27 11.15 -6.86
N THR A 36 7.86 11.95 -7.75
CA THR A 36 7.14 12.80 -8.70
C THR A 36 6.23 11.97 -9.59
N CYS A 37 6.72 10.82 -10.10
CA CYS A 37 5.89 9.95 -10.92
C CYS A 37 4.71 9.36 -10.15
N ALA A 38 4.96 8.91 -8.91
CA ALA A 38 3.91 8.37 -8.05
C ALA A 38 2.83 9.41 -7.74
N GLN A 39 3.23 10.63 -7.37
CA GLN A 39 2.32 11.71 -6.99
C GLN A 39 1.53 12.26 -8.18
N ASN A 40 2.17 12.47 -9.33
CA ASN A 40 1.55 13.17 -10.45
C ASN A 40 0.81 12.26 -11.42
N TYR A 41 1.24 11.00 -11.58
CA TYR A 41 0.69 10.11 -12.60
C TYR A 41 0.04 8.86 -12.04
N LEU A 42 0.58 8.27 -10.96
CA LEU A 42 0.02 7.04 -10.40
C LEU A 42 -1.09 7.28 -9.38
N LYS A 43 -1.09 8.44 -8.69
CA LYS A 43 -2.12 8.75 -7.71
C LYS A 43 -3.54 8.74 -8.28
N PRO A 44 -3.84 9.34 -9.45
CA PRO A 44 -5.18 9.26 -10.04
C PRO A 44 -5.60 7.82 -10.37
N VAL A 45 -4.65 6.98 -10.81
CA VAL A 45 -4.89 5.57 -11.10
C VAL A 45 -5.19 4.79 -9.81
N TYR A 46 -4.43 5.06 -8.75
CA TYR A 46 -4.67 4.50 -7.42
C TYR A 46 -6.05 4.88 -6.89
N ASP A 47 -6.40 6.16 -6.95
CA ASP A 47 -7.68 6.68 -6.46
C ASP A 47 -8.87 6.08 -7.25
N TYR A 48 -8.71 5.91 -8.57
CA TYR A 48 -9.70 5.22 -9.40
C TYR A 48 -9.89 3.75 -9.01
N PHE A 49 -8.80 3.00 -8.83
CA PHE A 49 -8.89 1.60 -8.41
C PHE A 49 -9.39 1.45 -6.98
N HIS A 50 -9.14 2.42 -6.10
CA HIS A 50 -9.72 2.44 -4.76
C HIS A 50 -11.23 2.58 -4.83
N TRP A 51 -11.74 3.49 -5.65
CA TRP A 51 -13.17 3.61 -5.90
C TRP A 51 -13.78 2.33 -6.51
N GLU A 52 -13.12 1.70 -7.49
CA GLU A 52 -13.58 0.43 -8.06
C GLU A 52 -13.50 -0.74 -7.06
N LEU A 53 -12.56 -0.70 -6.12
CA LEU A 53 -12.42 -1.70 -5.05
C LEU A 53 -13.59 -1.59 -4.05
N LEU A 54 -14.03 -0.38 -3.71
CA LEU A 54 -15.15 -0.15 -2.78
C LEU A 54 -16.50 -0.65 -3.31
N LYS A 55 -16.64 -0.81 -4.64
CA LYS A 55 -17.83 -1.43 -5.24
C LYS A 55 -17.83 -2.97 -5.16
N ARG A 56 -16.73 -3.58 -4.70
CA ARG A 56 -16.63 -5.03 -4.64
C ARG A 56 -17.31 -5.54 -3.39
N HIS A 57 -18.12 -6.57 -3.57
CA HIS A 57 -18.89 -7.19 -2.50
C HIS A 57 -18.06 -8.13 -1.62
N PHE A 58 -16.91 -8.60 -2.10
CA PHE A 58 -15.98 -9.44 -1.33
C PHE A 58 -14.56 -8.89 -1.46
N LEU A 59 -13.88 -8.69 -0.34
CA LEU A 59 -12.51 -8.19 -0.24
C LEU A 59 -11.68 -9.06 0.71
N MET A 60 -10.37 -8.93 0.61
CA MET A 60 -9.39 -9.50 1.53
C MET A 60 -8.47 -8.37 2.00
N ALA A 61 -8.19 -8.31 3.29
CA ALA A 61 -7.27 -7.33 3.87
C ALA A 61 -6.33 -8.01 4.87
N ASP A 62 -5.10 -7.49 4.92
CA ASP A 62 -4.05 -7.89 5.85
C ASP A 62 -3.21 -6.66 6.20
N GLU A 63 -2.34 -6.76 7.19
CA GLU A 63 -1.43 -5.69 7.58
C GLU A 63 -0.01 -6.19 7.82
N THR A 64 0.92 -5.66 7.06
CA THR A 64 2.33 -6.01 7.15
C THR A 64 3.10 -4.91 7.90
N PRO A 65 3.74 -5.22 9.04
CA PRO A 65 4.57 -4.25 9.74
C PRO A 65 5.85 -3.95 8.96
N ILE A 66 6.17 -2.67 8.83
CA ILE A 66 7.39 -2.16 8.21
C ILE A 66 8.07 -1.12 9.11
N GLN A 67 9.33 -0.79 8.81
CA GLN A 67 10.06 0.30 9.44
C GLN A 67 10.40 1.36 8.41
N VAL A 68 10.08 2.62 8.73
CA VAL A 68 10.39 3.76 7.87
C VAL A 68 11.46 4.58 8.58
N LEU A 69 12.63 4.70 7.95
CA LEU A 69 13.81 5.31 8.57
C LEU A 69 13.66 6.82 8.80
N LYS A 70 12.82 7.49 8.00
CA LYS A 70 12.62 8.94 8.02
C LYS A 70 11.12 9.26 8.04
N GLU A 71 10.54 9.21 9.23
CA GLU A 71 9.21 9.73 9.51
C GLU A 71 9.31 10.97 10.41
N PRO A 72 8.64 12.09 10.08
CA PRO A 72 8.61 13.26 10.95
C PRO A 72 8.09 12.91 12.36
N GLY A 73 8.83 13.28 13.40
CA GLY A 73 8.40 13.09 14.79
C GLY A 73 8.41 11.64 15.30
N ARG A 74 8.92 10.67 14.52
CA ARG A 74 8.92 9.25 14.90
C ARG A 74 10.34 8.67 14.89
N ARG A 75 10.57 7.69 15.75
CA ARG A 75 11.86 6.98 15.82
C ARG A 75 12.00 6.00 14.65
N PRO A 76 13.19 5.80 14.07
CA PRO A 76 13.39 4.85 12.96
C PRO A 76 13.00 3.40 13.28
N GLN A 77 13.01 3.01 14.56
CA GLN A 77 12.62 1.66 15.01
C GLN A 77 11.11 1.50 15.20
N SER A 78 10.34 2.59 15.11
CA SER A 78 8.88 2.55 15.20
C SER A 78 8.30 1.70 14.06
N LYS A 79 7.24 0.96 14.39
CA LYS A 79 6.51 0.17 13.39
C LYS A 79 5.49 1.06 12.69
N SER A 80 5.55 1.07 11.37
CA SER A 80 4.49 1.55 10.48
C SER A 80 3.92 0.35 9.73
N TYR A 81 2.82 0.52 8.99
CA TYR A 81 2.07 -0.59 8.43
C TYR A 81 1.74 -0.30 6.96
N ILE A 82 1.85 -1.35 6.15
CA ILE A 82 1.24 -1.38 4.82
C ILE A 82 0.06 -2.34 4.91
N TRP A 83 -1.10 -1.87 4.46
CA TRP A 83 -2.34 -2.61 4.36
C TRP A 83 -2.54 -3.02 2.91
N PRO A 84 -2.10 -4.23 2.51
CA PRO A 84 -2.57 -4.82 1.27
C PRO A 84 -4.08 -5.07 1.36
N MET A 85 -4.84 -4.43 0.48
CA MET A 85 -6.26 -4.70 0.29
C MET A 85 -6.50 -5.18 -1.13
N ARG A 86 -7.28 -6.25 -1.23
CA ARG A 86 -7.46 -6.98 -2.49
C ARG A 86 -8.92 -7.31 -2.73
N SER A 87 -9.34 -7.26 -3.99
CA SER A 87 -10.64 -7.79 -4.40
C SER A 87 -10.70 -9.30 -4.17
N GLY A 88 -11.81 -9.78 -3.63
CA GLY A 88 -12.05 -11.21 -3.45
C GLY A 88 -12.17 -11.97 -4.78
N GLU A 89 -12.45 -13.27 -4.67
CA GLU A 89 -12.65 -14.14 -5.85
C GLU A 89 -14.05 -13.92 -6.45
N ASP A 90 -14.25 -12.76 -7.07
CA ASP A 90 -15.50 -12.30 -7.68
C ASP A 90 -15.55 -12.50 -9.21
N ARG A 91 -14.54 -13.18 -9.78
CA ARG A 91 -14.33 -13.43 -11.22
C ARG A 91 -14.13 -12.18 -12.08
N LEU A 92 -13.93 -11.01 -11.46
CA LEU A 92 -13.59 -9.79 -12.16
C LEU A 92 -12.06 -9.57 -12.11
N PRO A 93 -11.52 -8.61 -12.89
CA PRO A 93 -10.09 -8.31 -12.82
C PRO A 93 -9.65 -7.99 -11.40
N PRO A 94 -8.55 -8.62 -10.91
CA PRO A 94 -8.11 -8.46 -9.54
C PRO A 94 -7.57 -7.05 -9.31
N ILE A 95 -8.01 -6.44 -8.22
CA ILE A 95 -7.49 -5.15 -7.75
C ILE A 95 -6.68 -5.43 -6.48
N ILE A 96 -5.46 -4.90 -6.41
CA ILE A 96 -4.60 -4.97 -5.22
C ILE A 96 -4.06 -3.57 -4.97
N LEU A 97 -4.37 -3.02 -3.80
CA LEU A 97 -3.91 -1.72 -3.35
C LEU A 97 -3.08 -1.86 -2.08
N TYR A 98 -2.07 -1.01 -1.96
CA TYR A 98 -1.20 -0.94 -0.79
C TYR A 98 -1.40 0.40 -0.12
N HIS A 99 -2.04 0.39 1.04
CA HIS A 99 -2.28 1.60 1.82
C HIS A 99 -1.27 1.71 2.95
N TYR A 100 -0.56 2.84 3.04
CA TYR A 100 0.43 3.07 4.09
C TYR A 100 -0.18 3.85 5.25
N THR A 101 0.06 3.39 6.48
CA THR A 101 -0.24 4.16 7.69
C THR A 101 0.86 4.05 8.74
N GLU A 102 0.98 5.07 9.57
CA GLU A 102 1.99 5.10 10.63
C GLU A 102 1.62 4.22 11.84
N THR A 103 0.36 3.79 11.95
CA THR A 103 -0.15 3.00 13.08
C THR A 103 -0.90 1.77 12.59
N ARG A 104 -1.08 0.76 13.47
CA ARG A 104 -1.95 -0.40 13.22
C ARG A 104 -3.41 -0.14 13.62
N ALA A 105 -3.79 1.12 13.85
CA ALA A 105 -5.11 1.42 14.40
C ALA A 105 -6.23 0.93 13.48
N GLY A 106 -7.28 0.32 14.06
CA GLY A 106 -8.45 -0.14 13.30
C GLY A 106 -9.14 0.96 12.51
N GLY A 107 -9.03 2.22 12.98
CA GLY A 107 -9.53 3.40 12.26
C GLY A 107 -8.94 3.54 10.86
N ASN A 108 -7.69 3.12 10.64
CA ASN A 108 -7.09 3.15 9.30
C ASN A 108 -7.83 2.24 8.30
N ALA A 109 -8.27 1.07 8.75
CA ALA A 109 -9.05 0.16 7.92
C ALA A 109 -10.49 0.69 7.71
N VAL A 110 -11.06 1.36 8.72
CA VAL A 110 -12.37 2.01 8.62
C VAL A 110 -12.32 3.13 7.58
N ASP A 111 -11.34 4.03 7.67
CA ASP A 111 -11.18 5.17 6.76
C ASP A 111 -10.92 4.70 5.33
N PHE A 112 -10.14 3.62 5.16
CA PHE A 112 -9.87 3.05 3.84
C PHE A 112 -11.11 2.40 3.20
N LEU A 113 -11.98 1.79 4.01
CA LEU A 113 -13.19 1.12 3.53
C LEU A 113 -14.44 2.02 3.61
N ASP A 114 -14.26 3.31 3.85
CA ASP A 114 -15.37 4.25 3.85
C ASP A 114 -16.04 4.30 2.47
N GLY A 115 -17.38 4.22 2.46
CA GLY A 115 -18.18 4.14 1.24
C GLY A 115 -18.34 2.75 0.61
N ILE A 116 -17.84 1.66 1.24
CA ILE A 116 -18.18 0.30 0.83
C ILE A 116 -19.67 -0.01 1.09
N ASP A 117 -20.27 -0.82 0.21
CA ASP A 117 -21.67 -1.24 0.35
C ASP A 117 -21.90 -2.04 1.64
N GLU A 118 -23.00 -1.74 2.34
CA GLU A 118 -23.37 -2.45 3.57
C GLU A 118 -23.64 -3.93 3.29
N GLY A 119 -23.15 -4.79 4.18
CA GLY A 119 -23.28 -6.25 4.00
C GLY A 119 -22.19 -6.89 3.13
N SER A 120 -21.28 -6.10 2.57
CA SER A 120 -20.06 -6.60 1.92
C SER A 120 -19.24 -7.47 2.86
N TYR A 121 -18.48 -8.40 2.29
CA TYR A 121 -17.66 -9.36 3.00
C TYR A 121 -16.20 -8.94 2.95
N VAL A 122 -15.52 -8.91 4.10
CA VAL A 122 -14.06 -8.70 4.14
C VAL A 122 -13.43 -9.85 4.90
N MET A 123 -12.55 -10.57 4.22
CA MET A 123 -11.70 -11.59 4.82
C MET A 123 -10.50 -10.92 5.47
N VAL A 124 -10.34 -11.16 6.77
CA VAL A 124 -9.26 -10.58 7.59
C VAL A 124 -8.71 -11.63 8.54
N ASP A 125 -7.52 -11.38 9.08
CA ASP A 125 -7.02 -12.14 10.22
C ASP A 125 -7.85 -11.85 11.49
N GLY A 126 -7.54 -12.56 12.59
CA GLY A 126 -8.21 -12.37 13.87
C GLY A 126 -7.88 -11.06 14.60
N TYR A 127 -7.27 -10.07 13.94
CA TYR A 127 -6.87 -8.83 14.59
C TYR A 127 -8.08 -8.01 15.06
N SER A 128 -8.04 -7.60 16.34
CA SER A 128 -9.14 -6.86 16.97
C SER A 128 -9.38 -5.47 16.37
N GLY A 129 -8.42 -4.90 15.62
CA GLY A 129 -8.61 -3.63 14.91
C GLY A 129 -9.76 -3.67 13.91
N TYR A 130 -9.97 -4.80 13.24
CA TYR A 130 -11.07 -4.98 12.29
C TYR A 130 -12.46 -5.02 12.94
N ASN A 131 -12.56 -5.18 14.27
CA ASN A 131 -13.85 -5.11 14.98
C ASN A 131 -14.54 -3.74 14.83
N GLN A 132 -13.82 -2.71 14.39
CA GLN A 132 -14.38 -1.38 14.13
C GLN A 132 -15.20 -1.31 12.83
N LEU A 133 -15.06 -2.29 11.93
CA LEU A 133 -15.81 -2.41 10.67
C LEU A 133 -17.25 -2.91 10.91
N LYS A 134 -18.11 -2.06 11.46
CA LYS A 134 -19.48 -2.44 11.89
C LYS A 134 -20.45 -2.77 10.76
N LYS A 135 -20.26 -2.16 9.58
CA LYS A 135 -21.16 -2.28 8.41
C LYS A 135 -20.82 -3.46 7.49
N ILE A 136 -19.78 -4.21 7.84
CA ILE A 136 -19.15 -5.21 7.00
C ILE A 136 -19.25 -6.58 7.69
N ARG A 137 -19.50 -7.62 6.90
CA ARG A 137 -19.44 -9.01 7.35
C ARG A 137 -18.00 -9.48 7.30
N ARG A 138 -17.40 -9.73 8.46
CA ARG A 138 -16.03 -10.25 8.53
C ARG A 138 -16.04 -11.76 8.32
N CYS A 139 -15.19 -12.22 7.42
CA CYS A 139 -14.86 -13.64 7.27
C CYS A 139 -13.47 -13.85 7.89
N CYS A 140 -13.36 -14.77 8.84
CA CYS A 140 -12.07 -15.13 9.39
C CYS A 140 -11.45 -16.28 8.57
N CYS A 141 -10.13 -16.25 8.40
CA CYS A 141 -9.35 -17.41 7.97
C CYS A 141 -9.20 -18.44 9.11
#